data_AF-A0A7S3FBV4-F1
#
_entry.id   AF-A0A7S3FBV4-F1
#
_cell.length_a   1.000
_cell.length_b   1.000
_cell.length_c   1.000
_cell.angle_alpha   90.00
_cell.angle_beta   90.00
_cell.angle_gamma   90.00
#
_symmetry.space_group_name_H-M   'P 1'
#
loop_
_entity.id
_entity.type
_entity.pdbx_description
1 polymer ?
#
loop_
_entity_poly.entity_id
_entity_poly.type
_entity_poly.pdbx_seq_one_letter_code
_entity_poly.pdbx_strand_id
1 'polypeptide(L)'
;VTGANSGIGFCLSKYLASRGATLYMACRSPERAEAAKTEIVSASGSSKVFIVIADCGVKQDVARCIEEVSAHESALDGLVCNAGALLHERTETKYGDEETFATHLL
;
A
#
# COMPACT_ATOMS: atom_id res chain seq x y z
N VAL A 1 -3.86 -3.22 -1.40
CA VAL A 1 -4.28 -1.79 -1.38
C VAL A 1 -3.03 -0.94 -1.24
N THR A 2 -2.78 0.01 -2.15
CA THR A 2 -1.65 0.95 -2.02
C THR A 2 -2.04 2.16 -1.16
N GLY A 3 -1.11 2.68 -0.36
CA GLY A 3 -1.39 3.80 0.56
C GLY A 3 -2.40 3.44 1.65
N ALA A 4 -2.38 2.19 2.11
CA ALA A 4 -3.38 1.63 3.02
C ALA A 4 -3.25 2.12 4.49
N ASN A 5 -2.23 2.90 4.82
CA ASN A 5 -1.94 3.32 6.18
C ASN A 5 -2.61 4.64 6.60
N SER A 6 -3.38 5.29 5.71
CA SER A 6 -4.14 6.50 6.07
C SER A 6 -5.31 6.77 5.12
N GLY A 7 -6.18 7.71 5.52
CA GLY A 7 -7.25 8.22 4.68
C GLY A 7 -8.19 7.15 4.11
N ILE A 8 -8.52 7.28 2.83
CA ILE A 8 -9.46 6.40 2.12
C ILE A 8 -8.92 4.95 2.08
N GLY A 9 -7.63 4.78 1.77
CA GLY A 9 -6.98 3.46 1.73
C GLY A 9 -7.06 2.72 3.07
N PHE A 10 -6.91 3.43 4.19
CA PHE A 10 -7.07 2.87 5.52
C PHE A 10 -8.52 2.42 5.81
N CYS A 11 -9.49 3.30 5.58
CA CYS A 11 -10.91 2.98 5.81
C CYS A 11 -11.36 1.78 4.96
N LEU A 12 -10.95 1.75 3.69
CA LEU A 12 -11.24 0.63 2.80
C LEU A 12 -10.56 -0.65 3.26
N SER A 13 -9.29 -0.58 3.66
CA SER A 13 -8.54 -1.74 4.17
C SER A 13 -9.20 -2.33 5.42
N LYS A 14 -9.63 -1.47 6.36
CA LYS A 14 -10.40 -1.86 7.55
C LYS A 14 -11.71 -2.56 7.19
N TYR A 15 -12.43 -2.04 6.20
CA TYR A 15 -13.66 -2.64 5.70
C TYR A 15 -13.39 -4.00 5.03
N LEU A 16 -12.44 -4.10 4.09
CA LEU A 16 -12.12 -5.34 3.41
C LEU A 16 -11.68 -6.44 4.39
N ALA A 17 -10.86 -6.09 5.38
CA ALA A 17 -10.44 -7.02 6.43
C ALA A 17 -11.63 -7.55 7.25
N SER A 18 -12.59 -6.70 7.61
CA SER A 18 -13.81 -7.12 8.34
C SER A 18 -14.76 -7.98 7.50
N ARG A 19 -14.61 -7.96 6.16
CA ARG A 19 -15.30 -8.86 5.24
C ARG A 19 -14.55 -10.17 4.98
N GLY A 20 -13.43 -10.40 5.68
CA GLY A 20 -12.65 -11.64 5.59
C GLY A 20 -11.66 -11.69 4.43
N ALA A 21 -11.39 -10.57 3.77
CA ALA A 21 -10.39 -10.50 2.71
C ALA A 21 -8.98 -10.78 3.26
N THR A 22 -8.17 -11.45 2.44
CA THR A 22 -6.72 -11.43 2.61
C THR A 22 -6.21 -10.08 2.12
N LEU A 23 -5.68 -9.28 3.04
CA LEU A 23 -5.32 -7.89 2.79
C LEU A 23 -3.80 -7.71 2.79
N TYR A 24 -3.28 -7.27 1.65
CA TYR A 24 -1.92 -6.74 1.54
C TYR A 24 -1.94 -5.21 1.52
N MET A 25 -1.28 -4.60 2.51
CA MET A 25 -1.12 -3.16 2.69
C MET A 25 0.23 -2.72 2.10
N ALA A 26 0.21 -2.20 0.87
CA ALA A 26 1.40 -1.63 0.24
C ALA A 26 1.61 -0.19 0.74
N CYS A 27 2.65 0.01 1.56
CA CYS A 27 2.88 1.25 2.30
C CYS A 27 4.36 1.66 2.26
N ARG A 28 4.63 2.97 2.22
CA ARG A 28 6.00 3.49 2.19
C ARG A 28 6.69 3.53 3.56
N SER A 29 5.98 3.86 4.63
CA SER A 29 6.53 3.94 6.00
C SER A 29 6.19 2.68 6.80
N PRO A 30 7.19 1.90 7.25
CA PRO A 30 6.97 0.72 8.09
C PRO A 30 6.22 1.03 9.38
N GLU A 31 6.60 2.11 10.07
CA GLU A 31 6.04 2.46 11.38
C GLU A 31 4.55 2.80 11.26
N ARG A 32 4.20 3.61 10.26
CA ARG A 32 2.80 3.98 10.00
C ARG A 32 2.00 2.78 9.50
N ALA A 33 2.62 1.88 8.73
CA ALA A 33 1.97 0.66 8.25
C ALA A 33 1.64 -0.28 9.42
N GLU A 34 2.57 -0.49 10.36
CA GLU A 34 2.35 -1.35 11.53
C GLU A 34 1.29 -0.78 12.48
N ALA A 35 1.30 0.53 12.71
CA ALA A 35 0.24 1.19 13.48
C ALA A 35 -1.14 0.98 12.84
N ALA A 36 -1.25 1.20 11.53
CA ALA A 36 -2.50 1.01 10.79
C ALA A 36 -2.95 -0.46 10.77
N LYS A 37 -2.03 -1.41 10.57
CA LYS A 37 -2.31 -2.85 10.63
C LYS A 37 -2.85 -3.23 12.00
N THR A 38 -2.22 -2.76 13.09
CA THR A 38 -2.66 -3.05 14.45
C THR A 38 -4.11 -2.61 14.66
N GLU A 39 -4.47 -1.40 14.22
CA GLU A 39 -5.85 -0.92 14.32
C GLU A 39 -6.82 -1.72 13.45
N ILE A 40 -6.44 -2.04 12.21
CA ILE A 40 -7.26 -2.83 11.29
C ILE A 40 -7.52 -4.22 11.87
N VAL A 41 -6.48 -4.91 12.36
CA VAL A 41 -6.59 -6.23 12.97
C VAL A 41 -7.47 -6.17 14.22
N SER A 42 -7.26 -5.19 15.10
CA SER A 42 -8.06 -5.02 16.31
C SER A 42 -9.54 -4.80 16.01
N ALA A 43 -9.87 -4.01 14.98
CA ALA A 43 -11.25 -3.68 14.65
C ALA A 43 -11.96 -4.74 13.79
N SER A 44 -11.21 -5.50 12.98
CA SER A 44 -11.78 -6.53 12.08
C SER A 44 -11.76 -7.93 12.68
N GLY A 45 -10.88 -8.20 13.66
CA GLY A 45 -10.57 -9.55 14.12
C GLY A 45 -9.82 -10.41 13.08
N SER A 46 -9.40 -9.83 11.94
CA SER A 46 -8.74 -10.57 10.87
C SER A 46 -7.26 -10.81 11.19
N SER A 47 -6.80 -12.05 11.02
CA SER A 47 -5.37 -12.41 11.04
C SER A 47 -4.72 -12.33 9.66
N LYS A 48 -5.48 -12.02 8.60
CA LYS A 48 -5.04 -12.03 7.21
C LYS A 48 -4.68 -10.62 6.71
N VAL A 49 -3.93 -9.87 7.52
CA VAL A 49 -3.51 -8.50 7.20
C VAL A 49 -1.99 -8.46 7.19
N PHE A 50 -1.44 -8.21 6.01
CA PHE A 50 -0.02 -8.24 5.71
C PHE A 50 0.45 -6.87 5.25
N ILE A 51 1.68 -6.52 5.58
CA ILE A 51 2.31 -5.27 5.13
C ILE A 51 3.36 -5.63 4.09
N VAL A 52 3.37 -4.88 3.00
CA VAL A 52 4.43 -4.92 2.00
C VAL A 52 5.01 -3.51 1.91
N ILE A 53 6.30 -3.38 2.18
CA ILE A 53 6.96 -2.07 2.18
C ILE A 53 7.34 -1.70 0.74
N ALA A 54 6.66 -0.70 0.21
CA ALA A 54 6.89 -0.23 -1.14
C ALA A 54 6.55 1.26 -1.29
N ASP A 55 7.45 2.00 -1.94
CA ASP A 55 7.13 3.30 -2.51
C ASP A 55 6.58 3.12 -3.94
N CYS A 56 5.34 3.56 -4.20
CA CYS A 56 4.74 3.48 -5.53
C CYS A 56 5.45 4.36 -6.56
N GLY A 57 6.17 5.41 -6.13
CA GLY A 57 7.00 6.23 -7.01
C GLY A 57 8.33 5.59 -7.39
N VAL A 58 8.63 4.38 -6.92
CA VAL A 58 9.89 3.67 -7.17
C VAL A 58 9.60 2.33 -7.85
N LYS A 59 9.89 2.22 -9.15
CA LYS A 59 9.60 1.03 -9.96
C LYS A 59 10.18 -0.26 -9.39
N GLN A 60 11.39 -0.19 -8.82
CA GLN A 60 12.03 -1.35 -8.18
C GLN A 60 11.27 -1.81 -6.94
N ASP A 61 10.66 -0.90 -6.19
CA ASP A 61 9.85 -1.24 -5.01
C ASP A 61 8.52 -1.87 -5.45
N VAL A 62 7.91 -1.37 -6.52
CA VAL A 62 6.72 -1.98 -7.14
C VAL A 62 7.02 -3.40 -7.61
N ALA A 63 8.16 -3.63 -8.27
CA ALA A 63 8.57 -4.96 -8.69
C ALA A 63 8.76 -5.92 -7.49
N ARG A 64 9.46 -5.49 -6.43
CA ARG A 64 9.61 -6.29 -5.20
C ARG A 64 8.26 -6.58 -4.53
N CYS A 65 7.35 -5.61 -4.51
CA CYS A 65 6.01 -5.80 -3.98
C CYS A 65 5.25 -6.89 -4.75
N ILE A 66 5.37 -6.92 -6.07
CA ILE A 66 4.74 -7.95 -6.91
C ILE A 66 5.35 -9.32 -6.62
N GLU A 67 6.67 -9.42 -6.52
CA GLU A 67 7.37 -10.67 -6.19
C GLU A 67 6.95 -11.21 -4.82
N GLU A 68 6.91 -10.35 -3.80
CA GLU A 68 6.55 -10.74 -2.43
C GLU A 68 5.10 -11.24 -2.35
N VAL A 69 4.16 -10.55 -2.99
CA VAL A 69 2.75 -10.98 -3.02
C VAL A 69 2.61 -12.28 -3.81
N SER A 70 3.26 -12.39 -4.98
CA SER A 70 3.18 -13.58 -5.85
C SER A 70 3.85 -14.82 -5.23
N ALA A 71 4.77 -14.64 -4.27
CA ALA A 71 5.36 -15.75 -3.53
C ALA A 71 4.37 -16.40 -2.54
N HIS A 72 3.34 -15.67 -2.11
CA HIS A 72 2.35 -16.15 -1.16
C HIS A 72 1.00 -16.44 -1.80
N GLU A 73 0.66 -15.72 -2.86
CA GLU A 73 -0.64 -15.79 -3.51
C GLU A 73 -0.50 -16.15 -4.99
N SER A 74 -1.35 -17.07 -5.45
CA SER A 74 -1.37 -17.49 -6.87
C SER A 74 -2.17 -16.54 -7.78
N ALA A 75 -3.01 -15.69 -7.19
CA ALA A 75 -3.84 -14.70 -7.89
C ALA A 75 -4.25 -13.57 -6.94
N LEU A 76 -4.67 -12.44 -7.52
CA LEU A 76 -5.30 -11.34 -6.80
C LEU A 76 -6.76 -11.18 -7.23
N ASP A 77 -7.68 -11.14 -6.27
CA ASP A 77 -9.09 -10.83 -6.54
C ASP A 77 -9.31 -9.36 -6.92
N GLY A 78 -8.42 -8.48 -6.47
CA GLY A 78 -8.51 -7.06 -6.77
C GLY A 78 -7.27 -6.27 -6.36
N LEU A 79 -7.02 -5.18 -7.09
CA LEU A 79 -6.00 -4.19 -6.78
C LEU A 79 -6.67 -2.82 -6.61
N VAL A 80 -6.32 -2.14 -5.52
CA VAL A 80 -6.76 -0.76 -5.27
C VAL A 80 -5.55 0.15 -5.33
N CYS A 81 -5.46 0.92 -6.42
CA CYS A 81 -4.48 1.99 -6.62
C CYS A 81 -4.95 3.25 -5.90
N ASN A 82 -4.56 3.43 -4.64
CA ASN A 82 -4.99 4.54 -3.80
C ASN A 82 -3.83 5.44 -3.32
N ALA A 83 -2.60 4.94 -3.27
CA ALA A 83 -1.44 5.75 -2.90
C ALA A 83 -1.37 7.03 -3.73
N GLY A 84 -1.09 8.14 -3.06
CA GLY A 84 -0.93 9.43 -3.73
C GLY A 84 -0.13 10.40 -2.87
N ALA A 85 0.68 11.22 -3.55
CA ALA A 85 1.33 12.40 -3.00
C ALA A 85 0.75 13.67 -3.65
N LEU A 86 0.68 14.77 -2.91
CA LEU A 86 0.46 16.10 -3.49
C LEU A 86 1.45 17.04 -2.83
N LEU A 87 2.48 17.42 -3.58
CA LEU A 87 3.58 18.24 -3.10
C LEU A 87 3.33 19.69 -3.51
N HIS A 88 3.68 20.63 -2.63
CA HIS A 88 3.48 22.06 -2.89
C HIS A 88 4.45 22.61 -3.93
N GLU A 89 5.62 21.99 -4.04
CA GLU A 89 6.67 22.31 -4.99
C GLU A 89 7.03 21.08 -5.81
N ARG A 90 7.53 21.31 -7.02
CA ARG A 90 8.01 20.22 -7.89
C ARG A 90 9.28 19.64 -7.30
N THR A 91 9.25 18.36 -6.96
CA THR A 91 10.42 17.56 -6.57
C THR A 91 10.60 16.40 -7.55
N GLU A 92 11.79 15.83 -7.55
CA GLU A 92 12.14 14.66 -8.37
C GLU A 92 12.53 13.50 -7.47
N THR A 93 12.18 12.29 -7.90
CA THR A 93 12.72 11.07 -7.33
C THR A 93 14.23 10.98 -7.61
N LYS A 94 14.93 10.07 -6.94
CA LYS A 94 16.33 9.76 -7.24
C LYS A 94 16.58 9.27 -8.68
N TYR A 95 15.53 9.00 -9.44
CA TYR A 95 15.58 8.55 -10.85
C TYR A 95 15.28 9.67 -11.85
N GLY A 96 15.01 10.89 -11.38
CA GLY A 96 14.72 12.06 -12.23
C GLY A 96 13.26 12.19 -12.65
N ASP A 97 12.38 11.29 -12.22
CA ASP A 97 10.94 11.41 -12.43
C ASP A 97 10.35 12.44 -11.45
N GLU A 98 9.38 13.26 -11.89
CA GLU A 98 8.65 14.14 -10.98
C GLU A 98 7.87 13.31 -9.96
N GLU A 99 7.98 13.63 -8.67
CA GLU A 99 7.57 12.74 -7.57
C GLU A 99 6.06 12.44 -7.54
N THR A 100 5.23 13.43 -7.85
CA THR A 100 3.77 13.25 -7.92
C THR A 100 3.40 12.32 -9.07
N PHE A 101 3.96 12.57 -10.25
CA PHE A 101 3.75 11.78 -11.46
C PHE A 101 4.26 10.35 -11.31
N ALA A 102 5.45 10.19 -10.71
CA ALA A 102 6.02 8.88 -10.40
C ALA A 102 5.10 8.08 -9.48
N THR A 103 4.55 8.71 -8.44
CA THR A 103 3.70 8.03 -7.46
C THR A 103 2.32 7.65 -8.03
N HIS A 104 1.76 8.50 -8.90
CA HIS A 104 0.36 8.36 -9.36
C HIS A 104 0.21 7.56 -10.66
N LEU A 105 1.21 7.60 -11.55
CA LEU A 105 1.03 7.14 -12.93
C LEU A 105 2.08 6.16 -13.46
N LEU A 106 3.37 6.32 -13.12
CA LEU A 106 4.48 5.57 -13.73
C LEU A 106 4.65 4.14 -13.20
#